data_AF-A0A956A3U0-F1
#
_entry.id   AF-A0A956A3U0-F1
#
_cell.length_a   1.000
_cell.length_b   1.000
_cell.length_c   1.000
_cell.angle_alpha   90.00
_cell.angle_beta   90.00
_cell.angle_gamma   90.00
#
_symmetry.space_group_name_H-M   'P 1'
#
loop_
_entity.id
_entity.type
_entity.pdbx_description
1 polymer ?
#
loop_
_entity_poly.entity_id
_entity_poly.type
_entity_poly.pdbx_seq_one_letter_code
_entity_poly.pdbx_strand_id
1 'polypeptide(L)'
;MMAVLRRCCIAVGWVVGAALAGGACGGSIETIDVHDERLPLEARRWVGDAEDAVTIATAELADRERALAAEEARAKAAPKASASPMAGAWRELAAARVKLAEAEVAQAEAAREVARARRELVMAETSMRYDLGVYELDPLRAAVEAARADAQRRGLAVEDQRAVASALATAFWTRWQEFAAQGGDTGLLWRAGITVQGE
;
A
#
# COMPACT_ATOMS: atom_id res chain seq x y z
N MET A 1 -11.51 44.13 -20.22
CA MET A 1 -10.35 43.28 -20.57
C MET A 1 -9.80 42.69 -19.29
N MET A 2 -10.21 41.48 -18.90
CA MET A 2 -9.67 40.77 -17.74
C MET A 2 -8.95 39.52 -18.23
N ALA A 3 -7.66 39.42 -17.90
CA ALA A 3 -6.77 38.37 -18.34
C ALA A 3 -7.04 37.08 -17.56
N VAL A 4 -7.28 36.01 -18.32
CA VAL A 4 -7.46 34.64 -17.86
C VAL A 4 -6.09 34.07 -17.50
N LEU A 5 -5.80 33.91 -16.20
CA LEU A 5 -4.64 33.17 -15.70
C LEU A 5 -4.91 31.66 -15.85
N ARG A 6 -4.40 31.09 -16.94
CA ARG A 6 -4.29 29.64 -17.17
C ARG A 6 -3.36 29.05 -16.11
N ARG A 7 -3.89 28.18 -15.26
CA ARG A 7 -3.12 27.28 -14.39
C ARG A 7 -2.33 26.30 -15.27
N CYS A 8 -1.00 26.42 -15.23
CA CYS A 8 -0.10 25.38 -15.69
C CYS A 8 -0.27 24.15 -14.81
N CYS A 9 -0.85 23.09 -15.36
CA CYS A 9 -0.71 21.74 -14.83
C CYS A 9 0.76 21.32 -14.99
N ILE A 10 1.53 21.43 -13.92
CA ILE A 10 2.85 20.80 -13.84
C ILE A 10 2.58 19.31 -13.69
N ALA A 11 2.72 18.58 -14.79
CA ALA A 11 2.87 17.13 -14.76
C ALA A 11 4.16 16.82 -14.01
N VAL A 12 4.04 16.43 -12.74
CA VAL A 12 5.13 15.83 -11.97
C VAL A 12 5.37 14.45 -12.58
N GLY A 13 6.24 14.42 -13.59
CA GLY A 13 6.74 13.20 -14.18
C GLY A 13 7.54 12.44 -13.13
N TRP A 14 7.01 11.31 -12.69
CA TRP A 14 7.75 10.30 -11.95
C TRP A 14 8.78 9.67 -12.91
N VAL A 15 9.96 10.28 -12.99
CA VAL A 15 11.16 9.61 -13.49
C VAL A 15 11.95 9.19 -12.25
N VAL A 16 11.52 8.12 -11.60
CA VAL A 16 12.34 7.43 -10.60
C VAL A 16 13.25 6.45 -11.34
N GLY A 17 14.45 6.94 -11.62
CA GLY A 17 15.71 6.21 -11.55
C GLY A 17 15.73 4.73 -11.97
N ALA A 18 15.49 4.44 -13.24
CA ALA A 18 15.94 3.21 -13.89
C ALA A 18 17.45 3.26 -14.21
N ALA A 19 18.29 3.41 -13.19
CA ALA A 19 19.72 3.65 -13.38
C ALA A 19 20.61 2.92 -12.36
N LEU A 20 20.41 1.60 -12.17
CA LEU A 20 21.44 0.69 -11.62
C LEU A 20 21.26 -0.75 -12.14
N ALA A 21 21.00 -0.92 -13.45
CA ALA A 21 21.09 -2.23 -14.12
C ALA A 21 22.49 -2.44 -14.73
N GLY A 22 23.54 -1.98 -14.03
CA GLY A 22 24.92 -2.35 -14.36
C GLY A 22 25.13 -3.78 -13.89
N GLY A 23 25.42 -4.69 -14.83
CA GLY A 23 25.45 -6.13 -14.63
C GLY A 23 26.27 -6.57 -13.42
N ALA A 24 25.58 -6.92 -12.34
CA ALA A 24 26.10 -7.84 -11.35
C ALA A 24 25.72 -9.23 -11.85
N CYS A 25 26.71 -10.07 -12.14
CA CYS A 25 26.52 -11.51 -12.10
C CYS A 25 26.09 -11.84 -10.67
N GLY A 26 24.77 -11.80 -10.44
CA GLY A 26 24.15 -11.95 -9.14
C GLY A 26 24.39 -13.36 -8.65
N GLY A 27 25.38 -13.52 -7.78
CA GLY A 27 25.44 -14.69 -6.91
C GLY A 27 24.16 -14.70 -6.10
N SER A 28 23.22 -15.57 -6.45
CA SER A 28 22.05 -15.81 -5.62
C SER A 28 22.54 -16.29 -4.26
N ILE A 29 22.07 -15.67 -3.19
CA ILE A 29 22.35 -16.15 -1.83
C ILE A 29 21.78 -17.56 -1.72
N GLU A 30 22.60 -18.50 -1.26
CA GLU A 30 22.15 -19.87 -1.06
C GLU A 30 21.08 -19.86 0.03
N THR A 31 19.90 -20.39 -0.29
CA THR A 31 18.80 -20.45 0.65
C THR A 31 19.10 -21.51 1.70
N ILE A 32 19.21 -21.10 2.97
CA ILE A 32 19.33 -22.05 4.07
C ILE A 32 17.93 -22.52 4.47
N ASP A 33 17.73 -23.83 4.54
CA ASP A 33 16.49 -24.41 5.04
C ASP A 33 16.40 -24.25 6.57
N VAL A 34 15.23 -23.91 7.10
CA VAL A 34 14.95 -23.87 8.54
C VAL A 34 15.20 -25.22 9.22
N HIS A 35 15.21 -26.31 8.46
CA HIS A 35 15.49 -27.67 8.92
C HIS A 35 16.95 -28.10 8.73
N ASP A 36 17.86 -27.20 8.31
CA ASP A 36 19.27 -27.52 8.13
C ASP A 36 19.92 -27.93 9.47
N GLU A 37 20.23 -29.21 9.60
CA GLU A 37 20.81 -29.79 10.82
C GLU A 37 22.24 -29.31 11.09
N ARG A 38 22.90 -28.70 10.11
CA ARG A 38 24.22 -28.06 10.28
C ARG A 38 24.13 -26.82 11.17
N LEU A 39 22.94 -26.22 11.30
CA LEU A 39 22.73 -25.01 12.09
C LEU A 39 22.24 -25.30 13.53
N PRO A 40 22.76 -24.57 14.54
CA PRO A 40 22.20 -24.62 15.87
C PRO A 40 20.75 -24.11 15.86
N LEU A 41 19.96 -24.57 16.83
CA LEU A 41 18.51 -24.26 16.90
C LEU A 41 18.21 -22.75 16.89
N GLU A 42 19.05 -21.93 17.51
CA GLU A 42 18.89 -20.47 17.53
C GLU A 42 19.02 -19.85 16.13
N ALA A 43 19.99 -20.30 15.33
CA ALA A 43 20.17 -19.82 13.96
C ALA A 43 18.99 -20.24 13.07
N ARG A 44 18.50 -21.47 13.24
CA ARG A 44 17.29 -21.93 12.54
C ARG A 44 16.07 -21.08 12.89
N ARG A 45 15.88 -20.73 14.16
CA ARG A 45 14.80 -19.80 14.58
C ARG A 45 14.95 -18.43 13.94
N TRP A 46 16.16 -17.88 13.93
CA TRP A 46 16.42 -16.57 13.32
C TRP A 46 16.12 -16.53 11.82
N VAL A 47 16.50 -17.59 11.09
CA VAL A 47 16.13 -17.77 9.68
C VAL A 47 14.61 -17.88 9.55
N GLY A 48 13.99 -18.76 10.33
CA GLY A 48 12.53 -18.98 10.33
C GLY A 48 11.74 -17.69 10.58
N ASP A 49 12.13 -16.86 11.56
CA ASP A 49 11.50 -15.58 11.83
C ASP A 49 11.53 -14.64 10.61
N ALA A 50 12.60 -14.68 9.81
CA ALA A 50 12.71 -13.89 8.60
C ALA A 50 11.84 -14.44 7.45
N GLU A 51 11.66 -15.75 7.36
CA GLU A 51 10.74 -16.38 6.39
C GLU A 51 9.27 -16.13 6.76
N ASP A 52 8.95 -16.23 8.05
CA ASP A 52 7.64 -15.90 8.60
C ASP A 52 7.28 -14.44 8.31
N ALA A 53 8.24 -13.50 8.49
CA ALA A 53 8.03 -12.09 8.17
C ALA A 53 7.65 -11.88 6.69
N VAL A 54 8.28 -12.60 5.74
CA VAL A 54 7.93 -12.54 4.31
C VAL A 54 6.54 -13.12 4.07
N THR A 55 6.21 -14.22 4.74
CA THR A 55 4.89 -14.88 4.63
C THR A 55 3.77 -13.98 5.13
N ILE A 56 3.95 -13.38 6.32
CA ILE A 56 3.01 -12.42 6.92
C ILE A 56 2.83 -11.21 6.00
N ALA A 57 3.92 -10.61 5.53
CA ALA A 57 3.82 -9.44 4.65
C ALA A 57 3.16 -9.76 3.30
N THR A 58 3.32 -10.98 2.79
CA THR A 58 2.64 -11.46 1.57
C THR A 58 1.14 -11.64 1.81
N ALA A 59 0.75 -12.19 2.97
CA ALA A 59 -0.65 -12.31 3.35
C ALA A 59 -1.32 -10.93 3.51
N GLU A 60 -0.65 -9.99 4.18
CA GLU A 60 -1.14 -8.61 4.33
C GLU A 60 -1.34 -7.94 2.98
N LEU A 61 -0.40 -8.08 2.03
CA LEU A 61 -0.57 -7.56 0.68
C LEU A 61 -1.82 -8.12 0.00
N ALA A 62 -2.03 -9.44 0.07
CA ALA A 62 -3.23 -10.07 -0.49
C ALA A 62 -4.53 -9.57 0.18
N ASP A 63 -4.51 -9.29 1.48
CA ASP A 63 -5.64 -8.67 2.19
C ASP A 63 -5.93 -7.25 1.68
N ARG A 64 -4.90 -6.44 1.46
CA ARG A 64 -5.05 -5.09 0.88
C ARG A 64 -5.55 -5.11 -0.56
N GLU A 65 -5.07 -6.04 -1.39
CA GLU A 65 -5.57 -6.22 -2.76
C GLU A 65 -7.07 -6.58 -2.77
N ARG A 66 -7.50 -7.46 -1.85
CA ARG A 66 -8.93 -7.79 -1.67
C ARG A 66 -9.75 -6.57 -1.23
N ALA A 67 -9.22 -5.77 -0.31
CA ALA A 67 -9.87 -4.55 0.15
C ALA A 67 -10.01 -3.51 -0.98
N LEU A 68 -8.97 -3.32 -1.79
CA LEU A 68 -9.01 -2.46 -2.98
C LEU A 68 -10.06 -2.94 -3.98
N ALA A 69 -10.10 -4.23 -4.29
CA ALA A 69 -11.11 -4.79 -5.19
C ALA A 69 -12.53 -4.56 -4.67
N ALA A 70 -12.75 -4.65 -3.35
CA ALA A 70 -14.04 -4.35 -2.73
C ALA A 70 -14.41 -2.87 -2.83
N GLU A 71 -13.47 -1.95 -2.59
CA GLU A 71 -13.70 -0.51 -2.77
C GLU A 71 -13.98 -0.14 -4.23
N GLU A 72 -13.26 -0.72 -5.19
CA GLU A 72 -13.56 -0.54 -6.60
C GLU A 72 -14.95 -1.06 -6.97
N ALA A 73 -15.35 -2.22 -6.46
CA ALA A 73 -16.66 -2.79 -6.71
C ALA A 73 -17.76 -1.87 -6.14
N ARG A 74 -17.57 -1.33 -4.94
CA ARG A 74 -18.48 -0.33 -4.33
C ARG A 74 -18.54 0.95 -5.17
N ALA A 75 -17.39 1.45 -5.63
CA ALA A 75 -17.32 2.64 -6.47
C ALA A 75 -18.02 2.43 -7.83
N LYS A 76 -17.95 1.22 -8.42
CA LYS A 76 -18.65 0.84 -9.66
C LYS A 76 -20.16 0.64 -9.44
N ALA A 77 -20.55 0.11 -8.28
CA ALA A 77 -21.93 -0.09 -7.88
C ALA A 77 -22.64 1.20 -7.43
N ALA A 78 -21.87 2.26 -7.18
CA ALA A 78 -22.38 3.59 -6.88
C ALA A 78 -23.51 3.99 -7.86
N PRO A 79 -24.62 4.57 -7.37
CA PRO A 79 -25.73 4.93 -8.23
C PRO A 79 -25.28 5.79 -9.40
N LYS A 80 -25.39 5.26 -10.63
CA LYS A 80 -25.20 6.02 -11.87
C LYS A 80 -26.31 7.05 -12.09
N ALA A 81 -27.34 7.03 -11.24
CA ALA A 81 -28.56 7.82 -11.38
C ALA A 81 -28.27 9.32 -11.27
N SER A 82 -28.31 9.96 -12.42
CA SER A 82 -28.15 11.39 -12.71
C SER A 82 -29.17 12.31 -12.04
N ALA A 83 -30.03 11.82 -11.14
CA ALA A 83 -31.16 12.57 -10.60
C ALA A 83 -30.97 13.02 -9.13
N SER A 84 -29.98 12.50 -8.39
CA SER A 84 -29.76 12.94 -7.01
C SER A 84 -28.74 14.09 -6.94
N PRO A 85 -29.05 15.20 -6.25
CA PRO A 85 -28.09 16.25 -5.92
C PRO A 85 -26.82 15.74 -5.23
N MET A 86 -26.88 14.55 -4.62
CA MET A 86 -25.77 13.92 -3.89
C MET A 86 -24.84 13.06 -4.77
N ALA A 87 -25.21 12.78 -6.03
CA ALA A 87 -24.46 11.85 -6.89
C ALA A 87 -23.03 12.32 -7.20
N GLY A 88 -22.78 13.63 -7.23
CA GLY A 88 -21.43 14.19 -7.36
C GLY A 88 -20.57 13.90 -6.13
N ALA A 89 -21.06 14.29 -4.95
CA ALA A 89 -20.38 14.07 -3.67
C ALA A 89 -20.09 12.60 -3.39
N TRP A 90 -21.03 11.71 -3.76
CA TRP A 90 -20.86 10.27 -3.63
C TRP A 90 -19.70 9.74 -4.47
N ARG A 91 -19.62 10.14 -5.76
CA ARG A 91 -18.53 9.73 -6.65
C ARG A 91 -17.18 10.26 -6.20
N GLU A 92 -17.13 11.50 -5.72
CA GLU A 92 -15.90 12.09 -5.16
C GLU A 92 -15.40 11.29 -3.95
N LEU A 93 -16.28 10.96 -3.00
CA LEU A 93 -15.92 10.15 -1.84
C LEU A 93 -15.51 8.73 -2.23
N ALA A 94 -16.25 8.07 -3.11
CA ALA A 94 -15.93 6.73 -3.58
C ALA A 94 -14.55 6.69 -4.28
N ALA A 95 -14.26 7.67 -5.14
CA ALA A 95 -12.96 7.77 -5.80
C ALA A 95 -11.82 8.00 -4.80
N ALA A 96 -12.03 8.79 -3.75
CA ALA A 96 -11.03 9.00 -2.70
C ALA A 96 -10.76 7.73 -1.88
N ARG A 97 -11.79 6.94 -1.58
CA ARG A 97 -11.64 5.64 -0.89
C ARG A 97 -10.85 4.63 -1.72
N VAL A 98 -11.10 4.58 -3.04
CA VAL A 98 -10.29 3.75 -3.96
C VAL A 98 -8.82 4.19 -3.93
N LYS A 99 -8.54 5.49 -4.03
CA LYS A 99 -7.17 6.01 -3.95
C LYS A 99 -6.47 5.72 -2.62
N LEU A 100 -7.20 5.78 -1.51
CA LEU A 100 -6.67 5.36 -0.22
C LEU A 100 -6.31 3.87 -0.23
N ALA A 101 -7.20 3.01 -0.72
CA ALA A 101 -6.94 1.57 -0.81
C ALA A 101 -5.77 1.25 -1.76
N GLU A 102 -5.62 1.96 -2.88
CA GLU A 102 -4.45 1.86 -3.78
C GLU A 102 -3.15 2.21 -3.05
N ALA A 103 -3.16 3.28 -2.24
CA ALA A 103 -2.00 3.68 -1.44
C ALA A 103 -1.64 2.64 -0.37
N GLU A 104 -2.65 2.03 0.27
CA GLU A 104 -2.44 0.96 1.25
C GLU A 104 -1.86 -0.32 0.62
N VAL A 105 -2.31 -0.70 -0.58
CA VAL A 105 -1.69 -1.79 -1.37
C VAL A 105 -0.23 -1.45 -1.65
N ALA A 106 0.05 -0.25 -2.15
CA ALA A 106 1.40 0.18 -2.43
C ALA A 106 2.29 0.15 -1.17
N GLN A 107 1.77 0.52 0.00
CA GLN A 107 2.48 0.42 1.28
C GLN A 107 2.77 -1.04 1.66
N ALA A 108 1.79 -1.93 1.53
CA ALA A 108 1.94 -3.36 1.83
C ALA A 108 2.97 -4.04 0.91
N GLU A 109 3.01 -3.67 -0.38
CA GLU A 109 4.07 -4.11 -1.30
C GLU A 109 5.46 -3.71 -0.81
N ALA A 110 5.64 -2.45 -0.42
CA ALA A 110 6.93 -1.99 0.09
C ALA A 110 7.32 -2.66 1.42
N ALA A 111 6.35 -2.94 2.30
CA ALA A 111 6.60 -3.70 3.52
C ALA A 111 7.05 -5.14 3.22
N ARG A 112 6.45 -5.79 2.22
CA ARG A 112 6.91 -7.10 1.72
C ARG A 112 8.33 -7.04 1.17
N GLU A 113 8.69 -6.01 0.42
CA GLU A 113 10.06 -5.85 -0.07
C GLU A 113 11.08 -5.60 1.06
N VAL A 114 10.70 -4.89 2.14
CA VAL A 114 11.52 -4.81 3.37
C VAL A 114 11.74 -6.19 3.98
N ALA A 115 10.68 -7.00 4.09
CA ALA A 115 10.78 -8.35 4.65
C ALA A 115 11.68 -9.25 3.79
N ARG A 116 11.58 -9.16 2.46
CA ARG A 116 12.41 -9.94 1.51
C ARG A 116 13.88 -9.53 1.59
N ALA A 117 14.18 -8.24 1.53
CA ALA A 117 15.55 -7.74 1.66
C ALA A 117 16.17 -8.15 3.01
N ARG A 118 15.37 -8.11 4.09
CA ARG A 118 15.82 -8.55 5.42
C ARG A 118 16.07 -10.06 5.45
N ARG A 119 15.22 -10.88 4.83
CA ARG A 119 15.45 -12.33 4.71
C ARG A 119 16.76 -12.62 3.99
N GLU A 120 17.03 -11.94 2.88
CA GLU A 120 18.29 -12.09 2.14
C GLU A 120 19.51 -11.76 3.01
N LEU A 121 19.47 -10.63 3.74
CA LEU A 121 20.53 -10.27 4.68
C LEU A 121 20.72 -11.32 5.78
N VAL A 122 19.62 -11.80 6.39
CA VAL A 122 19.65 -12.82 7.44
C VAL A 122 20.26 -14.13 6.94
N MET A 123 19.91 -14.55 5.73
CA MET A 123 20.47 -15.75 5.10
C MET A 123 21.98 -15.59 4.88
N ALA A 124 22.43 -14.46 4.30
CA ALA A 124 23.84 -14.19 4.09
C ALA A 124 24.65 -14.13 5.40
N GLU A 125 24.14 -13.41 6.41
CA GLU A 125 24.79 -13.31 7.72
C GLU A 125 24.88 -14.67 8.42
N THR A 126 23.84 -15.49 8.31
CA THR A 126 23.82 -16.84 8.88
C THR A 126 24.81 -17.74 8.15
N SER A 127 24.81 -17.74 6.81
CA SER A 127 25.75 -18.54 6.03
C SER A 127 27.21 -18.17 6.32
N MET A 128 27.54 -16.88 6.44
CA MET A 128 28.90 -16.45 6.79
C MET A 128 29.29 -16.84 8.21
N ARG A 129 28.36 -16.76 9.17
CA ARG A 129 28.63 -17.11 10.58
C ARG A 129 28.97 -18.58 10.78
N TYR A 130 28.37 -19.46 9.97
CA TYR A 130 28.54 -20.91 10.07
C TYR A 130 29.38 -21.49 8.92
N ASP A 131 30.20 -20.65 8.27
CA ASP A 131 31.12 -21.04 7.19
C ASP A 131 30.45 -21.82 6.04
N LEU A 132 29.16 -21.56 5.78
CA LEU A 132 28.40 -22.16 4.69
C LEU A 132 28.59 -21.43 3.36
N GLY A 133 28.96 -20.15 3.40
CA GLY A 133 29.20 -19.33 2.22
C GLY A 133 29.83 -17.98 2.54
N VAL A 134 30.37 -17.31 1.51
CA VAL A 134 30.99 -15.98 1.62
C VAL A 134 30.16 -14.98 0.83
N TYR A 135 29.73 -13.90 1.48
CA TYR A 135 28.85 -12.89 0.90
C TYR A 135 29.36 -11.48 1.22
N GLU A 136 29.04 -10.54 0.34
CA GLU A 136 29.23 -9.10 0.57
C GLU A 136 27.99 -8.56 1.31
N LEU A 137 28.14 -8.20 2.59
CA LEU A 137 26.99 -7.80 3.43
C LEU A 137 26.56 -6.34 3.23
N ASP A 138 27.50 -5.46 2.91
CA ASP A 138 27.21 -4.03 2.76
C ASP A 138 26.15 -3.70 1.70
N PRO A 139 26.17 -4.29 0.48
CA PRO A 139 25.09 -4.06 -0.48
C PRO A 139 23.72 -4.58 0.02
N LEU A 140 23.69 -5.68 0.78
CA LEU A 140 22.44 -6.23 1.34
C LEU A 140 21.87 -5.31 2.43
N ARG A 141 22.72 -4.77 3.30
CA ARG A 141 22.33 -3.77 4.30
C ARG A 141 21.79 -2.51 3.64
N ALA A 142 22.47 -2.02 2.60
CA ALA A 142 22.01 -0.88 1.83
C ALA A 142 20.63 -1.13 1.17
N ALA A 143 20.40 -2.34 0.67
CA ALA A 143 19.10 -2.73 0.11
C ALA A 143 17.98 -2.71 1.17
N VAL A 144 18.24 -3.21 2.39
CA VAL A 144 17.27 -3.14 3.50
C VAL A 144 16.92 -1.70 3.86
N GLU A 145 17.91 -0.82 3.97
CA GLU A 145 17.68 0.59 4.30
C GLU A 145 16.94 1.33 3.18
N ALA A 146 17.27 1.05 1.92
CA ALA A 146 16.55 1.59 0.77
C ALA A 146 15.07 1.15 0.75
N ALA A 147 14.80 -0.13 1.02
CA ALA A 147 13.44 -0.65 1.13
C ALA A 147 12.67 -0.01 2.28
N ARG A 148 13.30 0.18 3.45
CA ARG A 148 12.69 0.86 4.62
C ARG A 148 12.33 2.31 4.30
N ALA A 149 13.23 3.03 3.64
CA ALA A 149 12.98 4.39 3.21
C ALA A 149 11.82 4.48 2.21
N ASP A 150 11.68 3.53 1.29
CA ASP A 150 10.52 3.47 0.40
C ASP A 150 9.23 3.18 1.14
N ALA A 151 9.21 2.16 2.02
CA ALA A 151 8.04 1.84 2.84
C ALA A 151 7.58 3.03 3.69
N GLN A 152 8.52 3.80 4.27
CA GLN A 152 8.20 5.02 5.00
C GLN A 152 7.56 6.08 4.11
N ARG A 153 8.11 6.34 2.91
CA ARG A 153 7.51 7.29 1.96
C ARG A 153 6.10 6.89 1.56
N ARG A 154 5.86 5.60 1.31
CA ARG A 154 4.51 5.09 0.98
C ARG A 154 3.55 5.19 2.16
N GLY A 155 4.03 4.99 3.39
CA GLY A 155 3.24 5.22 4.61
C GLY A 155 2.77 6.67 4.73
N LEU A 156 3.62 7.65 4.42
CA LEU A 156 3.19 9.06 4.39
C LEU A 156 2.12 9.33 3.34
N ALA A 157 2.22 8.70 2.17
CA ALA A 157 1.20 8.82 1.12
C ALA A 157 -0.17 8.25 1.56
N VAL A 158 -0.19 7.17 2.36
CA VAL A 158 -1.41 6.63 2.96
C VAL A 158 -2.04 7.64 3.91
N GLU A 159 -1.25 8.28 4.78
CA GLU A 159 -1.78 9.31 5.69
C GLU A 159 -2.34 10.52 4.93
N ASP A 160 -1.68 10.97 3.85
CA ASP A 160 -2.18 12.03 2.97
C ASP A 160 -3.53 11.64 2.33
N GLN A 161 -3.65 10.41 1.78
CA GLN A 161 -4.91 9.94 1.21
C GLN A 161 -6.00 9.76 2.28
N ARG A 162 -5.63 9.33 3.49
CA ARG A 162 -6.58 9.21 4.61
C ARG A 162 -7.14 10.57 5.00
N ALA A 163 -6.30 11.60 5.05
CA ALA A 163 -6.73 12.97 5.31
C ALA A 163 -7.73 13.47 4.24
N VAL A 164 -7.44 13.22 2.96
CA VAL A 164 -8.33 13.56 1.83
C VAL A 164 -9.67 12.82 1.92
N ALA A 165 -9.64 11.50 2.14
CA ALA A 165 -10.83 10.68 2.24
C ALA A 165 -11.71 11.11 3.44
N SER A 166 -11.10 11.42 4.59
CA SER A 166 -11.80 11.90 5.78
C SER A 166 -12.45 13.27 5.57
N ALA A 167 -11.75 14.21 4.92
CA ALA A 167 -12.30 15.51 4.57
C ALA A 167 -13.50 15.40 3.62
N LEU A 168 -13.40 14.54 2.59
CA LEU A 168 -14.50 14.28 1.66
C LEU A 168 -15.68 13.55 2.32
N ALA A 169 -15.41 12.65 3.26
CA ALA A 169 -16.45 11.99 4.04
C ALA A 169 -17.23 13.01 4.89
N THR A 170 -16.51 13.92 5.55
CA THR A 170 -17.12 15.02 6.32
C THR A 170 -17.99 15.90 5.42
N ALA A 171 -17.44 16.36 4.29
CA ALA A 171 -18.19 17.18 3.32
C ALA A 171 -19.41 16.46 2.75
N PHE A 172 -19.29 15.16 2.48
CA PHE A 172 -20.41 14.33 2.05
C PHE A 172 -21.53 14.31 3.09
N TRP A 173 -21.20 14.06 4.36
CA TRP A 173 -22.20 14.01 5.43
C TRP A 173 -22.85 15.36 5.70
N THR A 174 -22.11 16.47 5.62
CA THR A 174 -22.69 17.82 5.72
C THR A 174 -23.73 18.05 4.60
N ARG A 175 -23.37 17.76 3.34
CA ARG A 175 -24.31 17.87 2.21
C ARG A 175 -25.51 16.94 2.35
N TRP A 176 -25.30 15.74 2.89
CA TRP A 176 -26.37 14.77 3.14
C TRP A 176 -27.37 15.30 4.17
N GLN A 177 -26.88 15.89 5.27
CA GLN A 177 -27.73 16.49 6.30
C GLN A 177 -28.56 17.66 5.74
N GLU A 178 -27.96 18.53 4.92
CA GLU A 178 -28.65 19.62 4.23
C GLU A 178 -29.73 19.08 3.28
N PHE A 179 -29.41 18.07 2.48
CA PHE A 179 -30.36 17.41 1.58
C PHE A 179 -31.54 16.81 2.33
N ALA A 180 -31.27 16.13 3.45
CA ALA A 180 -32.32 15.54 4.30
C ALA A 180 -33.21 16.62 4.94
N ALA A 181 -32.61 17.72 5.43
CA ALA A 181 -33.36 18.84 6.02
C ALA A 181 -34.30 19.53 5.03
N GLN A 182 -33.98 19.49 3.72
CA GLN A 182 -34.82 20.03 2.65
C GLN A 182 -35.92 19.05 2.18
N GLY A 183 -36.12 17.92 2.88
CA GLY A 183 -37.11 16.91 2.51
C GLY A 183 -36.66 15.96 1.40
N GLY A 184 -35.35 15.86 1.14
CA GLY A 184 -34.79 14.89 0.20
C GLY A 184 -35.08 13.44 0.60
N ASP A 185 -35.25 12.56 -0.39
CA ASP A 185 -35.47 11.13 -0.15
C ASP A 185 -34.21 10.46 0.42
N THR A 186 -34.17 10.30 1.74
CA THR A 186 -33.07 9.66 2.46
C THR A 186 -32.98 8.15 2.23
N GLY A 187 -34.06 7.53 1.72
CA GLY A 187 -34.09 6.12 1.33
C GLY A 187 -33.11 5.81 0.19
N LEU A 188 -32.66 6.82 -0.56
CA LEU A 188 -31.64 6.67 -1.60
C LEU A 188 -30.30 6.19 -1.05
N LEU A 189 -29.89 6.58 0.16
CA LEU A 189 -28.63 6.14 0.76
C LEU A 189 -28.66 4.63 1.06
N TRP A 190 -29.77 4.18 1.64
CA TRP A 190 -29.96 2.79 2.04
C TRP A 190 -30.16 1.86 0.85
N ARG A 191 -30.91 2.30 -0.17
CA ARG A 191 -31.11 1.55 -1.42
C ARG A 191 -29.86 1.49 -2.28
N ALA A 192 -28.97 2.46 -2.15
CA ALA A 192 -27.66 2.46 -2.81
C ALA A 192 -26.66 1.47 -2.17
N GLY A 193 -27.06 0.73 -1.12
CA GLY A 193 -26.20 -0.27 -0.49
C GLY A 193 -25.09 0.33 0.37
N ILE A 194 -25.26 1.57 0.84
CA ILE A 194 -24.32 2.24 1.73
C ILE A 194 -24.56 1.74 3.15
N THR A 195 -24.13 0.52 3.44
CA THR A 195 -23.96 0.12 4.82
C THR A 195 -22.66 0.75 5.31
N VAL A 196 -22.79 1.80 6.13
CA VAL A 196 -21.68 2.23 6.99
C VAL A 196 -21.45 1.06 7.94
N GLN A 197 -20.45 0.23 7.67
CA GLN A 197 -19.95 -0.66 8.72
C GLN A 197 -19.34 0.27 9.75
N GLY A 198 -20.01 0.40 10.90
CA GLY A 198 -19.44 1.09 12.06
C GLY A 198 -18.15 0.38 12.42
N GLU A 199 -17.07 1.16 12.51
CA GLU A 199 -15.83 0.77 13.16
C GLU A 199 -16.06 0.47 14.64
#